data_AF-A0A810P0X7-F1
#
_entry.id   AF-A0A810P0X7-F1
#
_cell.length_a   1.000
_cell.length_b   1.000
_cell.length_c   1.000
_cell.angle_alpha   90.00
_cell.angle_beta   90.00
_cell.angle_gamma   90.00
#
_symmetry.space_group_name_H-M   'P 1'
#
loop_
_entity.id
_entity.type
_entity.pdbx_description
1 polymer ?
#
loop_
_entity_poly.entity_id
_entity_poly.type
_entity_poly.pdbx_seq_one_letter_code
_entity_poly.pdbx_strand_id
1 'polypeptide(L)'
;MEVAETAHSTTDAPTSWLTLPDVAERLGLSIIKVHQLIKDGSLLAVRHEGVRQVPAELVANDTVLKHLPGVLNLLRDAGYNDDEAVRWLYTADDTLPGTPAAALGGDKAREVKRRAQAVAF
;
A
#
# COMPACT_ATOMS: atom_id res chain seq x y z
N MET A 1 0.01 -22.75 -32.03
CA MET A 1 0.33 -21.31 -31.91
C MET A 1 -0.20 -20.88 -30.56
N GLU A 2 0.71 -20.58 -29.64
CA GLU A 2 0.51 -20.29 -28.20
C GLU A 2 -0.63 -19.29 -27.93
N VAL A 3 -1.46 -19.61 -26.93
CA VAL A 3 -2.04 -18.58 -26.06
C VAL A 3 -1.75 -19.00 -24.62
N ALA A 4 -1.05 -18.11 -23.92
CA ALA A 4 -0.40 -18.35 -22.65
C ALA A 4 -1.39 -18.58 -21.49
N GLU A 5 -1.06 -19.57 -20.66
CA GLU A 5 -0.99 -19.50 -19.20
C GLU A 5 -1.68 -18.28 -18.54
N THR A 6 -2.72 -18.53 -17.74
CA THR A 6 -3.14 -17.56 -16.72
C THR A 6 -3.40 -18.31 -15.43
N ALA A 7 -2.32 -18.63 -14.73
CA ALA A 7 -2.37 -18.94 -13.32
C ALA A 7 -2.84 -17.68 -12.58
N HIS A 8 -4.13 -17.58 -12.28
CA HIS A 8 -4.66 -16.58 -11.35
C HIS A 8 -4.29 -17.00 -9.92
N SER A 9 -3.01 -16.95 -9.60
CA SER A 9 -2.55 -17.04 -8.21
C SER A 9 -2.84 -15.71 -7.54
N THR A 10 -4.08 -15.54 -7.07
CA THR A 10 -4.53 -14.41 -6.25
C THR A 10 -3.66 -14.30 -5.01
N THR A 11 -2.58 -13.54 -5.11
CA THR A 11 -1.77 -13.16 -3.96
C THR A 11 -2.35 -11.83 -3.49
N ASP A 12 -3.40 -11.89 -2.66
CA ASP A 12 -4.02 -10.74 -1.94
C ASP A 12 -3.05 -10.15 -0.89
N ALA A 13 -1.74 -10.32 -1.08
CA ALA A 13 -0.72 -10.02 -0.10
C ALA A 13 0.47 -9.30 -0.77
N PRO A 14 1.18 -8.44 -0.02
CA PRO A 14 2.42 -7.85 -0.46
C PRO A 14 3.43 -8.90 -0.90
N THR A 15 4.15 -8.58 -1.98
CA THR A 15 5.26 -9.45 -2.43
C THR A 15 6.41 -9.41 -1.42
N SER A 16 6.57 -8.30 -0.69
CA SER A 16 7.63 -8.13 0.29
C SER A 16 7.18 -7.28 1.46
N TRP A 17 7.55 -7.71 2.66
CA TRP A 17 7.27 -7.02 3.92
C TRP A 17 8.58 -6.50 4.51
N LEU A 18 8.56 -5.25 4.97
CA LEU A 18 9.66 -4.60 5.67
C LEU A 18 9.27 -4.35 7.11
N THR A 19 10.19 -4.55 8.02
CA THR A 19 10.00 -4.13 9.42
C THR A 19 10.16 -2.61 9.55
N LEU A 20 9.70 -2.02 10.65
CA LEU A 20 9.92 -0.59 10.91
C LEU A 20 11.41 -0.18 10.85
N PRO A 21 12.38 -0.94 11.41
CA PRO A 21 13.79 -0.62 11.24
C PRO A 21 14.27 -0.74 9.80
N ASP A 22 13.85 -1.75 9.04
CA ASP A 22 14.17 -1.85 7.59
C ASP A 22 13.66 -0.62 6.81
N VAL A 23 12.43 -0.16 7.08
CA VAL A 23 11.88 1.04 6.45
C VAL A 23 12.70 2.27 6.83
N ALA A 24 13.15 2.35 8.09
CA ALA A 24 13.99 3.43 8.58
C ALA A 24 15.32 3.47 7.82
N GLU A 25 15.99 2.32 7.69
CA GLU A 25 17.23 2.19 6.93
C GLU A 25 17.03 2.51 5.45
N ARG A 26 15.96 2.00 4.84
CA ARG A 26 15.65 2.19 3.42
C ARG A 26 15.35 3.65 3.08
N LEU A 27 14.59 4.35 3.93
CA LEU A 27 14.31 5.77 3.76
C LEU A 27 15.47 6.67 4.23
N GLY A 28 16.52 6.11 4.85
CA GLY A 28 17.56 6.88 5.53
C GLY A 28 17.04 7.76 6.68
N LEU A 29 15.94 7.34 7.33
CA LEU A 29 15.29 8.05 8.42
C LEU A 29 15.46 7.32 9.75
N SER A 30 15.29 8.02 10.88
CA SER A 30 15.22 7.36 12.19
C SER A 30 13.88 6.64 12.38
N ILE A 31 13.86 5.56 13.16
CA ILE A 31 12.63 4.82 13.53
C ILE A 31 11.54 5.75 14.08
N ILE A 32 11.90 6.79 14.83
CA ILE A 32 10.97 7.81 15.34
C ILE A 32 10.24 8.55 14.20
N LYS A 33 10.95 8.91 13.12
CA LYS A 33 10.35 9.53 11.94
C LYS A 33 9.43 8.55 11.21
N VAL A 34 9.80 7.28 11.10
CA VAL A 34 8.92 6.24 10.52
C VAL A 34 7.61 6.14 11.30
N HIS A 35 7.69 6.11 12.64
CA HIS A 35 6.48 6.16 13.47
C HIS A 35 5.66 7.43 13.26
N GLN A 36 6.30 8.60 13.09
CA GLN A 36 5.60 9.82 12.74
C GLN A 36 4.90 9.71 11.39
N LEU A 37 5.54 9.18 10.35
CA LEU A 37 4.93 9.00 9.03
C LEU A 37 3.68 8.10 9.09
N ILE A 38 3.73 7.03 9.90
CA ILE A 38 2.58 6.15 10.11
C ILE A 38 1.43 6.90 10.81
N LYS A 39 1.78 7.70 11.83
CA LYS A 39 0.82 8.50 12.58
C LYS A 39 0.18 9.60 11.73
N ASP A 40 0.98 10.26 10.89
CA ASP A 40 0.55 11.30 9.96
C ASP A 40 -0.26 10.75 8.78
N GLY A 41 -0.30 9.41 8.61
CA GLY A 41 -0.99 8.76 7.48
C GLY A 41 -0.20 8.83 6.16
N SER A 42 1.07 9.22 6.22
CA SER A 42 2.00 9.17 5.08
C SER A 42 2.54 7.76 4.82
N LEU A 43 2.51 6.90 5.84
CA LEU A 43 2.85 5.49 5.76
C LEU A 43 1.79 4.70 6.53
N LEU A 44 1.74 3.40 6.33
CA LEU A 44 0.93 2.48 7.13
C LEU A 44 1.81 1.34 7.63
N ALA A 45 1.45 0.73 8.75
CA ALA A 45 2.05 -0.51 9.21
C ALA A 45 0.96 -1.39 9.78
N VAL A 46 0.98 -2.67 9.42
CA VAL A 46 -0.01 -3.66 9.87
C VAL A 46 0.65 -4.76 10.66
N ARG A 47 -0.14 -5.48 11.45
CA ARG A 47 0.39 -6.58 12.24
C ARG A 47 0.39 -7.86 11.40
N HIS A 48 1.52 -8.14 10.76
CA HIS A 48 1.72 -9.35 9.97
C HIS A 48 2.67 -10.30 10.75
N GLU A 49 2.31 -11.58 10.82
CA GLU A 49 3.05 -12.63 11.57
C GLU A 49 3.39 -12.25 13.04
N GLY A 50 2.52 -11.47 13.68
CA GLY A 50 2.69 -11.08 15.08
C GLY A 50 3.58 -9.86 15.32
N VAL A 51 4.20 -9.30 14.27
CA VAL A 51 5.05 -8.09 14.31
C VAL A 51 4.48 -6.98 13.41
N ARG A 52 4.92 -5.73 13.59
CA ARG A 52 4.51 -4.61 12.73
C ARG A 52 5.37 -4.58 11.48
N GLN A 53 4.73 -4.75 10.33
CA GLN A 53 5.39 -4.74 9.03
C GLN A 53 4.70 -3.77 8.09
N VAL A 54 5.50 -3.27 7.16
CA VAL A 54 5.14 -2.31 6.14
C VAL A 54 5.37 -2.98 4.79
N PRO A 55 4.40 -2.95 3.87
CA PRO A 55 4.62 -3.48 2.54
C PRO A 55 5.71 -2.69 1.81
N ALA A 56 6.72 -3.38 1.28
CA ALA A 56 7.86 -2.75 0.63
C ALA A 56 7.47 -1.92 -0.59
N GLU A 57 6.38 -2.30 -1.25
CA GLU A 57 5.84 -1.64 -2.45
C GLU A 57 5.35 -0.21 -2.15
N LEU A 58 5.00 0.08 -0.89
CA LEU A 58 4.58 1.42 -0.46
C LEU A 58 5.75 2.39 -0.28
N VAL A 59 6.99 1.88 -0.33
CA VAL A 59 8.24 2.62 -0.15
C VAL A 59 8.97 2.71 -1.48
N ALA A 60 9.00 3.90 -2.08
CA ALA A 60 9.70 4.21 -3.31
C ALA A 60 11.17 4.57 -3.03
N ASN A 61 12.03 3.55 -2.93
CA ASN A 61 13.48 3.64 -2.69
C ASN A 61 13.85 4.58 -1.52
N ASP A 62 13.93 5.89 -1.76
CA ASP A 62 14.31 6.93 -0.79
C ASP A 62 13.11 7.69 -0.18
N THR A 63 11.87 7.45 -0.63
CA THR A 63 10.68 8.14 -0.10
C THR A 63 9.44 7.25 -0.10
N VAL A 64 8.37 7.68 0.59
CA VAL A 64 7.06 7.02 0.50
C VAL A 64 6.38 7.38 -0.83
N LEU A 65 5.49 6.50 -1.31
CA LEU A 65 4.72 6.78 -2.52
C LEU A 65 3.96 8.11 -2.42
N LYS A 66 4.22 9.05 -3.33
CA LYS A 66 3.66 10.42 -3.30
C LYS A 66 2.12 10.47 -3.22
N HIS A 67 1.45 9.46 -3.76
CA HIS A 67 -0.02 9.40 -3.82
C HIS A 67 -0.64 8.59 -2.67
N LEU A 68 0.18 7.85 -1.93
CA LEU A 68 -0.25 7.01 -0.81
C LEU A 68 -0.95 7.80 0.31
N PRO A 69 -0.39 8.90 0.85
CA PRO A 69 -1.05 9.65 1.93
C PRO A 69 -2.47 10.07 1.56
N GLY A 70 -2.69 10.52 0.31
CA GLY A 70 -4.01 10.93 -0.15
C GLY A 70 -5.03 9.78 -0.17
N VAL A 71 -4.59 8.57 -0.50
CA VAL A 71 -5.46 7.38 -0.50
C VAL A 71 -5.71 6.88 0.91
N LEU A 72 -4.68 6.85 1.76
CA LEU A 72 -4.83 6.46 3.17
C LEU A 72 -5.76 7.39 3.92
N ASN A 73 -5.72 8.70 3.65
CA ASN A 73 -6.64 9.64 4.27
C ASN A 73 -8.10 9.37 3.86
N LEU A 74 -8.35 9.03 2.59
CA LEU A 74 -9.69 8.68 2.10
C LEU A 74 -10.19 7.38 2.74
N LEU A 75 -9.34 6.36 2.83
CA LEU A 75 -9.69 5.10 3.50
C LEU A 75 -9.96 5.33 5.00
N ARG A 76 -9.17 6.17 5.68
CA ARG A 76 -9.41 6.54 7.07
C ARG A 76 -10.72 7.31 7.25
N ASP A 77 -11.06 8.22 6.34
CA ASP A 77 -12.33 8.96 6.32
C ASP A 77 -13.52 8.00 6.14
N ALA A 78 -13.34 6.97 5.30
CA ALA A 78 -14.26 5.85 5.14
C ALA A 78 -14.37 4.92 6.36
N GLY A 79 -13.54 5.12 7.40
CA GLY A 79 -13.52 4.30 8.62
C GLY A 79 -12.64 3.05 8.56
N TYR A 80 -11.79 2.90 7.54
CA TYR A 80 -10.90 1.74 7.40
C TYR A 80 -9.75 1.84 8.40
N ASN A 81 -9.42 0.70 9.02
CA ASN A 81 -8.20 0.56 9.83
C ASN A 81 -6.97 0.20 8.96
N ASP A 82 -5.78 0.19 9.55
CA ASP A 82 -4.54 -0.04 8.81
C ASP A 82 -4.54 -1.42 8.10
N ASP A 83 -5.07 -2.47 8.74
CA ASP A 83 -5.19 -3.82 8.18
C ASP A 83 -6.16 -3.87 6.99
N GLU A 84 -7.32 -3.22 7.10
CA GLU A 84 -8.27 -3.09 6.00
C GLU A 84 -7.73 -2.22 4.86
N ALA A 85 -6.97 -1.17 5.17
CA ALA A 85 -6.34 -0.33 4.17
C ALA A 85 -5.30 -1.10 3.35
N VAL A 86 -4.49 -1.95 4.00
CA VAL A 86 -3.59 -2.88 3.28
C VAL A 86 -4.39 -3.83 2.43
N ARG A 87 -5.40 -4.48 3.01
CA ARG A 87 -6.24 -5.41 2.26
C ARG A 87 -6.80 -4.75 1.01
N TRP A 88 -7.39 -3.56 1.15
CA TRP A 88 -7.92 -2.79 0.03
C TRP A 88 -6.84 -2.44 -1.00
N LEU A 89 -5.63 -2.08 -0.57
CA LEU A 89 -4.51 -1.75 -1.45
C LEU A 89 -3.99 -2.96 -2.25
N TYR A 90 -4.20 -4.18 -1.74
CA TYR A 90 -3.76 -5.44 -2.34
C TYR A 90 -4.87 -6.26 -2.98
N THR A 91 -6.13 -5.90 -2.73
CA THR A 91 -7.28 -6.46 -3.44
C THR A 91 -7.23 -6.00 -4.89
N ALA A 92 -6.88 -6.94 -5.76
CA ALA A 92 -6.99 -6.75 -7.20
C ALA A 92 -8.47 -6.61 -7.59
N ASP A 93 -8.73 -5.80 -8.61
CA ASP A 93 -10.08 -5.51 -9.08
C ASP A 93 -10.10 -5.70 -10.59
N ASP A 94 -11.10 -6.41 -11.11
CA ASP A 94 -11.25 -6.71 -12.54
C ASP A 94 -11.22 -5.46 -13.44
N THR A 95 -11.51 -4.28 -12.89
CA THR A 95 -11.50 -3.02 -13.64
C THR A 95 -10.13 -2.31 -13.67
N LEU A 96 -9.09 -2.81 -12.98
CA LEU A 96 -7.73 -2.28 -13.01
C LEU A 96 -6.69 -3.41 -13.11
N PRO A 97 -5.79 -3.38 -14.10
CA PRO A 97 -4.72 -4.37 -14.17
C PRO A 97 -3.76 -4.19 -12.99
N GLY A 98 -3.75 -5.16 -12.08
CA GLY A 98 -2.86 -5.24 -10.91
C GLY A 98 -3.52 -4.81 -9.60
N THR A 99 -2.69 -4.50 -8.60
CA THR A 99 -3.14 -4.01 -7.29
C THR A 99 -3.11 -2.48 -7.22
N PRO A 100 -3.99 -1.86 -6.42
CA PRO A 100 -3.90 -0.44 -6.11
C PRO A 100 -2.52 -0.01 -5.59
N ALA A 101 -1.87 -0.83 -4.77
CA ALA A 101 -0.50 -0.61 -4.28
C ALA A 101 0.50 -0.44 -5.42
N ALA A 102 0.49 -1.35 -6.41
CA ALA A 102 1.35 -1.26 -7.58
C ALA A 102 0.98 -0.07 -8.49
N ALA A 103 -0.32 0.22 -8.61
CA ALA A 103 -0.83 1.34 -9.41
C ALA A 103 -0.47 2.73 -8.83
N LEU A 104 -0.28 2.84 -7.51
CA LEU A 104 0.17 4.08 -6.86
C LEU A 104 1.60 4.50 -7.26
N GLY A 105 2.44 3.54 -7.66
CA GLY A 105 3.80 3.77 -8.13
C GLY A 105 3.90 4.30 -9.57
N GLY A 106 2.82 4.23 -10.36
CA GLY A 106 2.81 4.61 -11.77
C GLY A 106 1.73 5.62 -12.15
N ASP A 107 1.39 5.66 -13.44
CA ASP A 107 0.40 6.59 -14.01
C ASP A 107 -1.05 6.34 -13.56
N LYS A 108 -1.31 5.16 -12.98
CA LYS A 108 -2.64 4.71 -12.57
C LYS A 108 -3.09 5.21 -11.19
N ALA A 109 -2.26 5.99 -10.49
CA ALA A 109 -2.59 6.53 -9.18
C ALA A 109 -3.89 7.36 -9.16
N ARG A 110 -4.28 7.96 -10.29
CA ARG A 110 -5.54 8.71 -10.42
C ARG A 110 -6.77 7.79 -10.28
N GLU A 111 -6.72 6.60 -10.86
CA GLU A 111 -7.81 5.61 -10.75
C GLU A 111 -7.91 5.09 -9.31
N VAL A 112 -6.77 4.83 -8.66
CA VAL A 112 -6.73 4.43 -7.24
C VAL A 112 -7.39 5.48 -6.35
N LYS A 113 -7.07 6.77 -6.54
CA LYS A 113 -7.73 7.86 -5.79
C LYS A 113 -9.23 7.89 -6.01
N ARG A 114 -9.69 7.75 -7.26
CA ARG A 114 -11.13 7.74 -7.58
C ARG A 114 -11.86 6.60 -6.87
N ARG A 115 -11.25 5.43 -6.76
CA ARG A 115 -11.82 4.29 -6.02
C ARG A 115 -11.81 4.51 -4.51
N ALA A 116 -10.72 5.05 -3.98
CA ALA A 116 -10.63 5.38 -2.56
C ALA A 116 -11.71 6.41 -2.17
N GLN A 117 -12.04 7.35 -3.06
CA GLN A 117 -13.17 8.26 -2.89
C GLN A 117 -14.52 7.55 -2.94
N ALA A 118 -14.68 6.53 -3.79
CA ALA A 118 -15.93 5.78 -3.92
C ALA A 118 -16.25 4.89 -2.72
N VAL A 119 -15.24 4.53 -1.89
CA VAL A 119 -15.47 3.81 -0.62
C VAL A 119 -15.66 4.76 0.57
N ALA A 120 -15.26 6.03 0.44
CA ALA A 120 -15.41 7.06 1.47
C ALA A 120 -16.74 7.81 1.42
N PHE A 121 -17.54 7.61 0.37
CA PHE A 121 -18.85 8.25 0.16
C PHE A 121 -19.93 7.19 -0.02
#